data_AF-A0A6J4JU78-F1
#
_entry.id   AF-A0A6J4JU78-F1
#
_cell.length_a   1.000
_cell.length_b   1.000
_cell.length_c   1.000
_cell.angle_alpha   90.00
_cell.angle_beta   90.00
_cell.angle_gamma   90.00
#
_symmetry.space_group_name_H-M   'P 1'
#
loop_
_entity.id
_entity.type
_entity.pdbx_description
1 polymer ?
#
loop_
_entity_poly.entity_id
_entity_poly.type
_entity_poly.pdbx_seq_one_letter_code
_entity_poly.pdbx_strand_id
1 'polypeptide(L)'
;MTLTEMRPSGAPPVPPGTDAETAAVVEALYTDGIAAKKGAFSREWADRMGEDIETAFAEARSRENGAVGRGPNRYYVEIHPEQLRGFVDLVDHPWVRAVAEAVLGPEYQIVEVGFDIPFA
;
A
#
# COMPACT_ATOMS: atom_id res chain seq x y z
N MET A 1 16.14 -25.81 6.82
CA MET A 1 14.92 -25.16 7.34
C MET A 1 15.36 -24.35 8.54
N THR A 2 15.76 -23.10 8.32
CA THR A 2 16.36 -22.27 9.37
C THR A 2 15.23 -21.68 10.19
N LEU A 3 15.23 -21.98 11.48
CA LEU A 3 14.30 -21.46 12.49
C LEU A 3 14.36 -19.93 12.49
N THR A 4 13.20 -19.29 12.62
CA THR A 4 13.03 -17.85 12.83
C THR A 4 14.01 -17.35 13.90
N GLU A 5 15.05 -16.61 13.51
CA GLU A 5 15.86 -15.88 14.47
C GLU A 5 14.98 -14.80 15.11
N MET A 6 14.69 -14.95 16.40
CA MET A 6 14.14 -13.85 17.21
C MET A 6 15.20 -12.76 17.29
N ARG A 7 14.97 -11.66 16.59
CA ARG A 7 15.84 -10.49 16.65
C ARG A 7 15.79 -9.86 18.05
N PRO A 8 16.94 -9.46 18.62
CA PRO A 8 16.98 -8.73 19.88
C PRO A 8 16.20 -7.42 19.76
N SER A 9 15.42 -7.08 20.78
CA SER A 9 14.67 -5.81 20.80
C SER A 9 15.61 -4.64 21.02
N GLY A 10 15.31 -3.51 20.38
CA GLY A 10 15.95 -2.23 20.69
C GLY A 10 16.18 -1.28 19.52
N ALA A 11 16.28 -1.78 18.28
CA ALA A 11 16.46 -0.95 17.09
C ALA A 11 15.64 -1.47 15.91
N PRO A 12 15.08 -0.56 15.06
CA PRO A 12 14.46 -0.93 13.81
C PRO A 12 15.44 -1.71 12.93
N PRO A 13 15.02 -2.80 12.30
CA PRO A 13 15.90 -3.59 11.44
C PRO A 13 16.10 -2.92 10.08
N VAL A 14 16.91 -1.88 10.03
CA VAL A 14 17.33 -1.26 8.77
C VAL A 14 18.41 -2.14 8.11
N PRO A 15 18.19 -2.65 6.89
CA PRO A 15 19.21 -3.43 6.20
C PRO A 15 20.51 -2.62 5.97
N PRO A 16 21.69 -3.28 6.01
CA PRO A 16 22.94 -2.63 5.64
C PRO A 16 22.88 -2.09 4.21
N GLY A 17 23.27 -0.83 4.01
CA GLY A 17 23.29 -0.19 2.68
C GLY A 17 21.99 0.47 2.25
N THR A 18 20.94 0.42 3.08
CA THR A 18 19.72 1.22 2.88
C THR A 18 20.07 2.71 2.93
N ASP A 19 19.55 3.50 1.97
CA ASP A 19 19.76 4.94 1.94
C ASP A 19 19.09 5.64 3.13
N ALA A 20 19.51 6.85 3.44
CA ALA A 20 19.05 7.57 4.63
C ALA A 20 17.54 7.90 4.61
N GLU A 21 16.94 8.12 3.44
CA GLU A 21 15.50 8.38 3.34
C GLU A 21 14.72 7.10 3.66
N THR A 22 15.07 5.98 3.03
CA THR A 22 14.43 4.69 3.29
C THR A 22 14.65 4.24 4.74
N ALA A 23 15.84 4.45 5.31
CA ALA A 23 16.13 4.11 6.70
C ALA A 23 15.22 4.85 7.69
N ALA A 24 15.00 6.15 7.48
CA ALA A 24 14.09 6.95 8.31
C ALA A 24 12.62 6.47 8.19
N VAL A 25 12.21 6.02 7.01
CA VAL A 25 10.87 5.43 6.81
C VAL A 25 10.74 4.11 7.56
N VAL A 26 11.74 3.23 7.47
CA VAL A 26 11.75 1.96 8.21
C VAL A 26 11.67 2.23 9.72
N GLU A 27 12.44 3.19 10.23
CA GLU A 27 12.37 3.58 11.63
C GLU A 27 10.95 4.01 12.03
N ALA A 28 10.35 4.95 11.28
CA ALA A 28 8.98 5.41 11.54
C ALA A 28 7.94 4.27 11.49
N LEU A 29 8.09 3.30 10.58
CA LEU A 29 7.20 2.13 10.54
C LEU A 29 7.32 1.26 11.79
N TYR A 30 8.52 1.09 12.34
CA TYR A 30 8.73 0.28 13.55
C TYR A 30 8.43 1.03 14.86
N THR A 31 8.50 2.37 14.88
CA THR A 31 8.16 3.17 16.07
C THR A 31 6.70 3.61 16.09
N ASP A 32 6.22 4.18 14.99
CA ASP A 32 4.93 4.87 14.90
C ASP A 32 3.86 3.99 14.21
N GLY A 33 4.29 2.91 13.55
CA GLY A 33 3.41 2.01 12.81
C GLY A 33 2.95 2.54 11.46
N ILE A 34 3.38 3.74 11.05
CA ILE A 34 2.97 4.39 9.79
C ILE A 34 4.03 5.39 9.29
N ALA A 35 4.13 5.53 7.97
CA ALA A 35 4.94 6.56 7.32
C ALA A 35 4.22 7.11 6.08
N ALA A 36 4.65 8.29 5.59
CA ALA A 36 4.02 8.93 4.43
C ALA A 36 5.03 9.64 3.53
N LYS A 37 4.82 9.54 2.21
CA LYS A 37 5.58 10.24 1.17
C LYS A 37 4.71 11.33 0.53
N LYS A 38 4.88 12.57 0.99
CA LYS A 38 4.16 13.71 0.40
C LYS A 38 4.59 13.94 -1.04
N GLY A 39 3.62 14.10 -1.93
CA GLY A 39 3.88 14.36 -3.35
C GLY A 39 4.47 13.17 -4.09
N ALA A 40 4.23 11.93 -3.65
CA ALA A 40 4.63 10.73 -4.37
C ALA A 40 4.04 10.69 -5.80
N PHE A 41 2.80 11.14 -5.94
CA PHE A 41 2.10 11.22 -7.22
C PHE A 41 1.61 12.65 -7.49
N SER A 42 1.45 12.98 -8.76
CA SER A 42 0.85 14.26 -9.16
C SER A 42 -0.65 14.29 -8.83
N ARG A 43 -1.23 15.49 -8.79
CA ARG A 43 -2.69 15.64 -8.63
C ARG A 43 -3.44 14.95 -9.76
N GLU A 44 -2.99 15.13 -10.99
CA GLU A 44 -3.61 14.52 -12.17
C GLU A 44 -3.59 12.98 -12.11
N TRP A 45 -2.50 12.38 -11.60
CA TRP A 45 -2.44 10.94 -11.39
C TRP A 45 -3.48 10.50 -10.34
N ALA A 46 -3.59 11.25 -9.23
CA ALA A 46 -4.56 10.96 -8.18
C ALA A 46 -6.02 11.13 -8.66
N ASP A 47 -6.30 12.13 -9.49
CA ASP A 47 -7.63 12.35 -10.07
C ASP A 47 -8.04 11.16 -10.96
N ARG A 48 -7.12 10.65 -11.80
CA ARG A 48 -7.39 9.43 -12.60
C ARG A 48 -7.62 8.19 -11.74
N MET A 49 -6.84 8.02 -10.67
CA MET A 49 -7.09 6.94 -9.70
C MET A 49 -8.48 7.07 -9.07
N GLY A 50 -8.95 8.29 -8.80
CA GLY A 50 -10.30 8.55 -8.31
C GLY A 50 -11.39 8.04 -9.26
N GLU A 51 -11.27 8.33 -10.55
CA GLU A 51 -12.19 7.83 -11.59
C GLU A 51 -12.23 6.29 -11.64
N ASP A 52 -11.07 5.63 -11.50
CA ASP A 52 -10.95 4.17 -11.49
C ASP A 52 -11.66 3.58 -10.26
N ILE A 53 -11.43 4.17 -9.09
CA ILE A 53 -12.06 3.78 -7.82
C ILE A 53 -13.59 3.92 -7.90
N GLU A 54 -14.11 5.04 -8.42
CA GLU A 54 -15.54 5.25 -8.56
C GLU A 54 -16.19 4.23 -9.50
N THR A 55 -15.51 3.94 -10.63
CA THR A 55 -15.96 2.93 -11.60
C THR A 55 -15.99 1.54 -10.97
N ALA A 56 -14.90 1.12 -10.33
CA ALA A 56 -14.80 -0.17 -9.65
C ALA A 56 -15.79 -0.30 -8.50
N PHE A 57 -16.06 0.78 -7.77
CA PHE A 57 -17.06 0.79 -6.71
C PHE A 57 -18.48 0.59 -7.26
N ALA A 58 -18.84 1.30 -8.33
CA ALA A 58 -20.15 1.14 -8.97
C ALA A 58 -20.36 -0.31 -9.46
N GLU A 59 -19.31 -0.91 -10.04
CA GLU A 59 -19.32 -2.31 -10.45
C GLU A 59 -19.47 -3.27 -9.26
N ALA A 60 -18.70 -3.07 -8.19
CA ALA A 60 -18.78 -3.84 -6.95
C ALA A 60 -20.19 -3.80 -6.33
N ARG A 61 -20.82 -2.62 -6.32
CA ARG A 61 -22.19 -2.44 -5.77
C ARG A 61 -23.28 -3.12 -6.60
N SER A 62 -23.03 -3.42 -7.87
CA SER A 62 -23.97 -4.15 -8.72
C SER A 62 -24.04 -5.64 -8.41
N ARG A 63 -23.10 -6.17 -7.62
CA ARG A 63 -22.96 -7.59 -7.28
C ARG A 63 -23.28 -7.83 -5.81
N GLU A 64 -23.89 -8.98 -5.52
CA GLU A 64 -24.06 -9.43 -4.14
C GLU A 64 -22.68 -9.61 -3.49
N ASN A 65 -22.50 -9.09 -2.27
CA ASN A 65 -21.24 -9.11 -1.53
C ASN A 65 -20.03 -8.46 -2.24
N GLY A 66 -20.24 -7.66 -3.29
CA GLY A 66 -19.13 -7.02 -4.01
C GLY A 66 -18.42 -5.91 -3.24
N ALA A 67 -19.00 -5.40 -2.15
CA ALA A 67 -18.38 -4.42 -1.26
C ALA A 67 -18.63 -4.78 0.21
N VAL A 68 -17.60 -4.64 1.04
CA VAL A 68 -17.67 -4.92 2.48
C VAL A 68 -17.94 -3.61 3.23
N GLY A 69 -19.04 -3.55 4.00
CA GLY A 69 -19.32 -2.41 4.86
C GLY A 69 -18.32 -2.30 6.01
N ARG A 70 -17.72 -1.12 6.19
CA ARG A 70 -16.72 -0.82 7.24
C ARG A 70 -17.19 0.28 8.20
N GLY A 71 -18.49 0.56 8.20
CA GLY A 71 -19.14 1.61 8.98
C GLY A 71 -20.22 2.31 8.16
N PRO A 72 -20.93 3.30 8.74
CA PRO A 72 -21.82 4.15 7.97
C PRO A 72 -21.05 4.77 6.82
N ASN A 73 -21.59 4.70 5.61
CA ASN A 73 -21.05 5.43 4.46
C ASN A 73 -19.58 5.08 4.14
N ARG A 74 -19.10 3.89 4.51
CA ARG A 74 -17.73 3.45 4.27
C ARG A 74 -17.69 2.01 3.79
N TYR A 75 -16.97 1.80 2.69
CA TYR A 75 -16.90 0.52 2.01
C TYR A 75 -15.46 0.15 1.69
N TYR A 76 -15.14 -1.14 1.79
CA TYR A 76 -13.91 -1.72 1.28
C TYR A 76 -14.23 -2.58 0.05
N VAL A 77 -13.41 -2.45 -0.99
CA VAL A 77 -13.53 -3.21 -2.24
C VAL A 77 -12.15 -3.71 -2.64
N GLU A 78 -12.04 -5.01 -2.89
CA GLU A 78 -10.88 -5.62 -3.56
C GLU A 78 -11.10 -5.57 -5.06
N ILE A 79 -10.05 -5.23 -5.81
CA ILE A 79 -10.11 -5.09 -7.27
C ILE A 79 -9.04 -5.93 -7.94
N HIS A 80 -9.28 -6.26 -9.20
CA HIS A 80 -8.20 -6.71 -10.07
C HIS A 80 -7.25 -5.54 -10.34
N PRO A 81 -5.92 -5.76 -10.32
CA PRO A 81 -4.94 -4.72 -10.66
C PRO A 81 -5.23 -3.98 -11.97
N GLU A 82 -5.78 -4.68 -12.96
CA GLU A 82 -6.15 -4.16 -14.28
C GLU A 82 -7.29 -3.13 -14.23
N GLN A 83 -8.06 -3.08 -13.14
CA GLN A 83 -9.10 -2.06 -12.93
C GLN A 83 -8.51 -0.71 -12.49
N LEU A 84 -7.22 -0.66 -12.16
CA LEU A 84 -6.52 0.56 -11.78
C LEU A 84 -5.47 0.91 -12.84
N ARG A 85 -5.71 1.94 -13.66
CA ARG A 85 -4.81 2.34 -14.77
C ARG A 85 -3.38 2.60 -14.28
N GLY A 86 -3.25 3.18 -13.09
CA GLY A 86 -1.97 3.50 -12.45
C GLY A 86 -1.35 2.39 -11.61
N PHE A 87 -1.86 1.15 -11.64
CA PHE A 87 -1.39 0.09 -10.74
C PHE A 87 0.13 -0.14 -10.82
N VAL A 88 0.66 -0.25 -12.04
CA VAL A 88 2.12 -0.45 -12.24
C VAL A 88 2.88 0.75 -11.70
N ASP A 89 2.48 1.97 -12.02
CA ASP A 89 3.11 3.19 -11.48
C ASP A 89 3.14 3.20 -9.94
N LEU A 90 2.07 2.70 -9.30
CA LEU A 90 1.95 2.64 -7.85
C LEU A 90 2.92 1.63 -7.23
N VAL A 91 2.90 0.37 -7.70
CA VAL A 91 3.72 -0.70 -7.11
C VAL A 91 5.19 -0.63 -7.53
N ASP A 92 5.47 0.02 -8.67
CA ASP A 92 6.82 0.23 -9.20
C ASP A 92 7.45 1.54 -8.72
N HIS A 93 6.67 2.40 -8.03
CA HIS A 93 7.18 3.67 -7.52
C HIS A 93 8.45 3.44 -6.69
N PRO A 94 9.57 4.15 -6.94
CA PRO A 94 10.86 3.87 -6.29
C PRO A 94 10.79 3.85 -4.77
N TRP A 95 10.01 4.78 -4.18
CA TRP A 95 9.77 4.81 -2.74
C TRP A 95 9.02 3.57 -2.22
N VAL A 96 8.03 3.06 -2.97
CA VAL A 96 7.27 1.86 -2.56
C VAL A 96 8.17 0.64 -2.61
N ARG A 97 8.91 0.45 -3.71
CA ARG A 97 9.89 -0.65 -3.86
C ARG A 97 10.96 -0.62 -2.79
N ALA A 98 11.60 0.52 -2.57
CA ALA A 98 12.68 0.65 -1.60
C ALA A 98 12.22 0.32 -0.17
N VAL A 99 11.04 0.81 0.23
CA VAL A 99 10.47 0.54 1.55
C VAL A 99 10.04 -0.93 1.67
N ALA A 100 9.35 -1.48 0.66
CA ALA A 100 8.91 -2.87 0.66
C ALA A 100 10.11 -3.83 0.72
N GLU A 101 11.14 -3.63 -0.10
CA GLU A 101 12.36 -4.43 -0.10
C GLU A 101 13.11 -4.31 1.24
N ALA A 102 13.20 -3.11 1.82
CA ALA A 102 13.87 -2.91 3.10
C ALA A 102 13.15 -3.61 4.27
N VAL A 103 11.82 -3.65 4.25
CA VAL A 103 11.01 -4.21 5.35
C VAL A 103 10.74 -5.71 5.17
N LEU A 104 10.41 -6.13 3.95
CA LEU A 104 9.93 -7.47 3.62
C LEU A 104 11.01 -8.35 2.96
N GLY A 105 12.11 -7.75 2.50
CA GLY A 105 13.16 -8.42 1.72
C GLY A 105 12.92 -8.37 0.21
N PRO A 106 13.93 -8.72 -0.60
CA PRO A 106 13.88 -8.56 -2.07
C PRO A 106 12.87 -9.48 -2.77
N GLU A 107 12.44 -10.55 -2.11
CA GLU A 107 11.48 -11.52 -2.65
C GLU A 107 10.03 -11.21 -2.25
N TYR A 108 9.74 -9.94 -1.87
CA TYR A 108 8.38 -9.54 -1.53
C TYR A 108 7.44 -9.68 -2.74
N GLN A 109 6.17 -9.93 -2.47
CA GLN A 109 5.14 -10.08 -3.50
C GLN A 109 4.00 -9.11 -3.25
N ILE A 110 3.45 -8.56 -4.33
CA ILE A 110 2.17 -7.87 -4.28
C ILE A 110 1.08 -8.94 -4.37
N VAL A 111 0.29 -9.09 -3.31
CA VAL A 111 -0.73 -10.15 -3.20
C VAL A 111 -2.11 -9.62 -3.59
N GLU A 112 -2.42 -8.39 -3.20
CA GLU A 112 -3.74 -7.81 -3.34
C GLU A 112 -3.69 -6.30 -3.50
N VAL A 113 -4.76 -5.75 -4.07
CA VAL A 113 -5.03 -4.32 -4.10
C VAL A 113 -6.51 -4.10 -3.88
N GLY A 114 -6.81 -3.08 -3.08
CA GLY A 114 -8.17 -2.68 -2.76
C GLY A 114 -8.19 -1.23 -2.30
N PHE A 115 -9.39 -0.69 -2.12
CA PHE A 115 -9.57 0.66 -1.62
C PHE A 115 -10.66 0.74 -0.55
N ASP A 116 -10.49 1.68 0.35
CA ASP A 116 -11.53 2.19 1.24
C ASP A 116 -12.09 3.48 0.63
N ILE A 117 -13.42 3.57 0.47
CA ILE A 117 -14.08 4.77 -0.02
C ILE A 117 -15.14 5.27 0.98
N PRO A 118 -15.11 6.56 1.38
CA PRO A 118 -16.18 7.20 2.11
C PRO A 118 -17.19 7.86 1.16
N PHE A 119 -18.47 7.49 1.26
CA PHE A 119 -19.57 8.20 0.60
C PHE A 119 -20.47 8.80 1.65
N ALA A 120 -20.14 10.03 2.09
CA ALA A 120 -21.05 10.84 2.89
C ALA A 120 -22.40 11.01 2.19
#